data_AF-A0A2N8NGA2-F1
#
_entry.id   AF-A0A2N8NGA2-F1
#
_cell.length_a   1.000
_cell.length_b   1.000
_cell.length_c   1.000
_cell.angle_alpha   90.00
_cell.angle_beta   90.00
_cell.angle_gamma   90.00
#
_symmetry.space_group_name_H-M   'P 1'
#
loop_
_entity.id
_entity.type
_entity.pdbx_description
1 polymer ?
#
loop_
_entity_poly.entity_id
_entity_poly.type
_entity_poly.pdbx_seq_one_letter_code
_entity_poly.pdbx_strand_id
1 'polypeptide(L)'
;MRLQEVFFEAGEWEHPFYLAKVSMTSLDEKAGLERRKAVRYLIEADDLAAALERLQEEFKVTVSDWELVSLSKFPIVEVVTEKSKEGGAV
;
A
#
# COMPACT_ATOMS: atom_id res chain seq x y z
N MET A 1 2.22 0.61 14.51
CA MET A 1 2.61 0.64 13.08
C MET A 1 1.45 1.27 12.31
N ARG A 2 1.66 2.33 11.50
CA ARG A 2 0.60 2.98 10.72
C ARG A 2 0.81 2.64 9.24
N LEU A 3 -0.15 1.92 8.65
CA LEU A 3 -0.22 1.69 7.20
C LEU A 3 -0.81 2.95 6.57
N GLN A 4 -0.20 3.43 5.48
CA GLN A 4 -0.57 4.71 4.90
C GLN A 4 -1.64 4.55 3.82
N GLU A 5 -1.55 3.47 3.04
CA GLU A 5 -2.50 3.13 1.97
C GLU A 5 -2.61 1.60 1.91
N VAL A 6 -3.81 1.12 1.62
CA VAL A 6 -4.18 -0.29 1.62
C VAL A 6 -4.91 -0.55 0.31
N PHE A 7 -4.37 -1.44 -0.53
CA PHE A 7 -4.95 -1.77 -1.83
C PHE A 7 -5.65 -3.12 -1.74
N PHE A 8 -6.91 -3.11 -1.28
CA PHE A 8 -7.75 -4.30 -1.27
C PHE A 8 -9.06 -4.04 -1.98
N GLU A 9 -9.53 -5.06 -2.67
CA GLU A 9 -10.91 -5.13 -3.14
C GLU A 9 -11.79 -5.65 -1.99
N ALA A 10 -12.96 -5.07 -1.80
CA ALA A 10 -13.87 -5.49 -0.73
C ALA A 10 -14.50 -6.84 -1.12
N GLY A 11 -14.09 -7.93 -0.47
CA GLY A 11 -14.55 -9.29 -0.77
C GLY A 11 -14.08 -10.33 0.26
N GLU A 12 -14.31 -11.61 -0.04
CA GLU A 12 -13.68 -12.70 0.70
C GLU A 12 -12.18 -12.73 0.36
N TRP A 13 -11.31 -12.59 1.37
CA TRP A 13 -9.86 -12.63 1.16
C TRP A 13 -9.44 -14.10 0.98
N GLU A 14 -9.11 -14.47 -0.25
CA GLU A 14 -8.75 -15.85 -0.60
C GLU A 14 -7.22 -16.05 -0.60
N HIS A 15 -6.43 -14.97 -0.60
CA HIS A 15 -4.98 -15.05 -0.77
C HIS A 15 -4.18 -14.43 0.39
N PRO A 16 -2.90 -14.84 0.57
CA PRO A 16 -2.03 -14.21 1.54
C PRO A 16 -1.74 -12.73 1.25
N PHE A 17 -1.41 -12.00 2.30
CA PHE A 17 -1.01 -10.61 2.19
C PHE A 17 0.52 -10.44 2.21
N TYR A 18 0.96 -9.47 1.42
CA TYR A 18 2.34 -9.05 1.30
C TYR A 18 2.46 -7.57 1.65
N LEU A 19 3.47 -7.24 2.46
CA LEU A 19 3.79 -5.87 2.82
C LEU A 19 4.92 -5.40 1.91
N ALA A 20 4.60 -4.45 1.05
CA ALA A 20 5.56 -3.71 0.25
C ALA A 20 5.91 -2.40 0.96
N LYS A 21 7.20 -2.07 1.01
CA LYS A 21 7.69 -0.75 1.41
C LYS A 21 8.29 -0.10 0.17
N VAL A 22 7.80 1.08 -0.16
CA VAL A 22 8.22 1.86 -1.31
C VAL A 22 8.77 3.20 -0.84
N SER A 23 9.85 3.64 -1.45
CA SER A 23 10.38 4.99 -1.29
C SER A 23 9.91 5.83 -2.46
N MET A 24 9.05 6.81 -2.20
CA MET A 24 8.61 7.78 -3.20
C MET A 24 9.50 9.01 -3.12
N THR A 25 9.95 9.49 -4.27
CA THR A 25 10.71 10.74 -4.39
C THR A 25 9.84 11.75 -5.11
N SER A 26 9.65 12.92 -4.50
CA SER A 26 8.91 14.02 -5.11
C SER A 26 9.76 15.29 -5.07
N LEU A 27 9.81 16.01 -6.18
CA LEU A 27 10.41 17.33 -6.25
C LEU A 27 9.40 18.37 -5.77
N ASP A 28 9.72 19.08 -4.69
CA ASP A 28 8.93 20.23 -4.23
C ASP A 28 9.37 21.47 -5.03
N GLU A 29 8.66 21.76 -6.13
CA GLU A 29 9.00 22.86 -7.05
C GLU A 29 9.06 24.23 -6.37
N LYS A 30 8.39 24.41 -5.22
CA LYS A 30 8.44 25.68 -4.45
C LYS A 30 9.68 25.80 -3.58
N ALA A 31 10.20 24.68 -3.09
CA ALA A 31 11.32 24.67 -2.15
C ALA A 31 12.66 24.29 -2.79
N GLY A 32 12.65 23.74 -4.01
CA GLY A 32 13.85 23.20 -4.67
C GLY A 32 14.46 22.02 -3.92
N LEU A 33 13.71 21.40 -3.01
CA LEU A 33 14.15 20.32 -2.15
C LEU A 33 13.51 19.01 -2.58
N GLU A 34 14.34 18.00 -2.79
CA GLU A 34 13.91 16.64 -3.01
C GLU A 34 13.40 16.04 -1.69
N ARG A 35 12.14 15.58 -1.67
CA ARG A 35 11.57 14.90 -0.50
C ARG A 35 11.43 13.42 -0.79
N ARG A 36 12.04 12.61 0.07
CA ARG A 36 11.89 11.15 0.06
C ARG A 36 10.92 10.71 1.14
N LYS A 37 9.88 9.97 0.77
CA LYS A 37 8.87 9.46 1.69
C LYS A 37 8.75 7.95 1.55
N ALA A 38 8.93 7.24 2.67
CA ALA A 38 8.70 5.80 2.71
C ALA A 38 7.22 5.51 2.98
N VAL A 39 6.55 4.88 2.02
CA VAL A 39 5.16 4.44 2.10
C VAL A 39 5.12 2.92 2.22
N ARG A 40 4.11 2.40 2.92
CA ARG A 40 3.88 0.95 3.06
C ARG A 40 2.52 0.61 2.48
N TYR A 41 2.53 -0.41 1.63
CA TYR A 41 1.38 -0.94 0.92
C TYR A 41 1.16 -2.38 1.33
N LEU A 42 -0.09 -2.72 1.56
CA LEU A 42 -0.50 -4.08 1.84
C LEU A 42 -1.22 -4.59 0.60
N ILE A 43 -0.78 -5.74 0.09
CA ILE A 43 -1.16 -6.28 -1.22
C ILE A 43 -1.60 -7.72 -1.02
N GLU A 44 -2.81 -8.05 -1.44
CA GLU A 44 -3.29 -9.42 -1.53
C GLU A 44 -2.80 -10.06 -2.84
N ALA A 45 -2.14 -11.22 -2.77
CA ALA A 45 -1.64 -11.93 -3.93
C ALA A 45 -1.35 -13.41 -3.65
N ASP A 46 -1.23 -14.22 -4.69
CA ASP A 46 -0.85 -15.63 -4.57
C ASP A 46 0.56 -15.81 -3.99
N ASP A 47 1.52 -15.10 -4.56
CA ASP A 47 2.93 -15.19 -4.23
C ASP A 47 3.64 -13.82 -4.28
N LEU A 48 4.95 -13.81 -3.99
CA LEU A 48 5.78 -12.59 -4.03
C LEU A 48 5.87 -11.99 -5.44
N ALA A 49 5.81 -12.80 -6.50
CA ALA A 49 5.91 -12.30 -7.87
C ALA A 49 4.62 -11.60 -8.27
N ALA A 50 3.46 -12.21 -8.00
CA ALA A 50 2.15 -11.61 -8.20
C ALA A 50 1.96 -10.33 -7.37
N ALA A 51 2.47 -10.30 -6.13
CA ALA A 51 2.44 -9.09 -5.29
C ALA A 51 3.28 -7.95 -5.89
N LEU A 52 4.44 -8.28 -6.46
CA LEU A 52 5.30 -7.31 -7.13
C LEU A 52 4.67 -6.79 -8.43
N GLU A 53 4.06 -7.67 -9.22
CA GLU A 53 3.39 -7.31 -10.47
C GLU A 53 2.24 -6.33 -10.21
N ARG A 54 1.35 -6.65 -9.25
CA ARG A 54 0.28 -5.74 -8.83
C ARG A 54 0.82 -4.38 -8.38
N LEU A 55 1.87 -4.36 -7.57
CA LEU A 55 2.51 -3.10 -7.15
C LEU A 55 3.01 -2.31 -8.38
N GLN A 56 3.66 -2.96 -9.33
CA GLN A 56 4.15 -2.29 -10.54
C GLN A 56 3.00 -1.73 -11.38
N GLU A 57 1.88 -2.46 -11.50
CA GLU A 57 0.71 -2.01 -12.25
C GLU A 57 0.08 -0.75 -11.66
N GLU A 58 -0.11 -0.69 -10.34
CA GLU A 58 -0.61 0.50 -9.66
C GLU A 58 0.30 1.71 -9.87
N PHE A 59 1.61 1.48 -9.84
CA PHE A 59 2.59 2.55 -9.99
C PHE A 59 2.86 2.95 -11.45
N LYS A 60 2.47 2.15 -12.46
CA LYS A 60 2.54 2.55 -13.89
C LYS A 60 1.74 3.81 -14.17
N VAL A 61 0.68 4.05 -13.40
CA VAL A 61 -0.20 5.22 -13.55
C VAL A 61 0.30 6.42 -12.73
N THR A 62 1.28 6.22 -11.86
CA THR A 62 1.80 7.25 -10.96
C THR A 62 2.87 8.10 -11.65
N VAL A 63 2.77 9.42 -11.49
CA VAL A 63 3.71 10.40 -12.08
C VAL A 63 5.01 10.54 -11.27
N SER A 64 5.02 10.06 -10.02
CA SER A 64 6.17 10.16 -9.11
C SER A 64 7.15 9.01 -9.25
N ASP A 65 8.45 9.33 -9.19
CA ASP A 65 9.50 8.33 -9.10
C ASP A 65 9.37 7.53 -7.80
N TRP A 66 9.55 6.21 -7.91
CA TRP A 66 9.44 5.30 -6.79
C TRP A 66 10.49 4.20 -6.86
N GLU A 67 10.90 3.71 -5.69
CA GLU A 67 11.82 2.59 -5.55
C GLU A 67 11.27 1.57 -4.56
N LEU A 68 11.30 0.29 -4.94
CA LEU A 68 10.97 -0.79 -4.01
C LEU A 68 12.08 -0.94 -2.96
N VAL A 69 11.73 -0.79 -1.68
CA VAL A 69 12.65 -0.95 -0.55
C VAL A 69 12.61 -2.37 0.01
N SER A 70 11.42 -2.95 0.15
CA SER A 70 11.25 -4.31 0.63
C SER A 70 9.90 -4.87 0.23
N LEU A 71 9.83 -6.17 -0.03
CA LEU A 71 8.60 -6.93 -0.22
C LEU A 71 8.70 -8.22 0.59
N SER A 72 7.70 -8.49 1.43
CA SER A 72 7.71 -9.68 2.29
C SER A 72 6.30 -10.16 2.57
N LYS A 73 6.13 -11.49 2.71
CA LYS A 73 4.88 -12.07 3.21
C LYS A 73 4.61 -11.53 4.61
N PHE A 74 3.43 -10.98 4.81
CA PHE A 74 3.05 -10.38 6.08
C PHE A 74 2.09 -11.32 6.81
N PRO A 75 2.38 -11.71 8.06
CA PRO A 75 1.50 -12.59 8.83
C PRO A 75 0.28 -11.79 9.31
N ILE A 76 -0.71 -11.62 8.42
CA ILE A 76 -1.99 -11.04 8.80
C ILE A 76 -2.84 -12.12 9.44
N VAL A 77 -3.30 -11.81 10.65
CA VAL A 77 -4.22 -12.66 11.41
C VAL A 77 -5.67 -12.19 11.23
N GLU A 78 -5.89 -10.88 11.12
CA GLU A 78 -7.22 -10.28 11.00
C GLU A 78 -7.11 -8.87 10.38
N VAL A 79 -8.00 -8.56 9.43
CA VAL A 79 -8.16 -7.21 8.85
C VAL A 79 -9.45 -6.62 9.39
N VAL A 80 -9.35 -5.62 10.27
CA VAL A 80 -10.51 -4.87 10.77
C VAL A 80 -10.69 -3.63 9.90
N THR A 81 -11.71 -3.62 9.05
CA THR A 81 -12.14 -2.43 8.33
C THR A 81 -13.24 -1.74 9.12
N GLU A 82 -13.03 -0.48 9.51
CA GLU A 82 -14.13 0.34 10.02
C GLU A 82 -15.03 0.66 8.81
N LYS A 83 -16.11 -0.10 8.63
CA LYS A 83 -17.25 0.44 7.88
C LYS A 83 -17.68 1.70 8.64
N SER A 84 -17.75 2.80 7.91
CA SER A 84 -18.25 4.12 8.32
C SER A 84 -19.19 4.05 9.52
N LYS A 85 -18.90 4.82 10.58
CA LYS A 85 -19.88 5.12 11.63
C LYS A 85 -21.16 5.66 10.96
N GLU A 86 -22.16 4.81 10.81
CA GLU A 86 -23.52 5.19 10.54
C GLU A 86 -24.36 4.83 11.77
N GLY A 87 -24.95 5.85 12.40
CA GLY A 87 -26.05 5.71 13.34
C GLY A 87 -25.68 5.43 14.81
N GLY A 88 -25.78 6.46 15.65
CA GLY A 88 -25.74 6.30 17.09
C GLY A 88 -25.98 7.60 17.86
N ALA A 89 -26.94 8.43 17.40
CA ALA A 89 -27.60 9.38 18.28
C ALA A 89 -28.80 8.65 18.89
N VAL A 90 -28.69 8.31 20.16
CA VAL A 90 -29.83 8.08 21.06
C VAL A 90 -29.71 9.05 22.22
#